data_AF-A0AA90TNN7-F1
#
_entry.id   AF-A0AA90TNN7-F1
#
_cell.length_a   1.000
_cell.length_b   1.000
_cell.length_c   1.000
_cell.angle_alpha   90.00
_cell.angle_beta   90.00
_cell.angle_gamma   90.00
#
_symmetry.space_group_name_H-M   'P 1'
#
loop_
_entity.id
_entity.type
_entity.pdbx_description
1 polymer ?
#
loop_
_entity_poly.entity_id
_entity_poly.type
_entity_poly.pdbx_seq_one_letter_code
_entity_poly.pdbx_strand_id
1 'polypeptide(L)'
;MNTKRFLSLIFLAALASPALAAGAPAAATPDAKAEADFDAYFDTRMKAAQKAMSEKRYASVREQVLELEKALKRVDPDYGEKSQWAYVLDFKRFALYEMGEQEAAVASCRQTVKVLAPNDWPYLAEFNVVRAARRACHNMLAYEQSAVATTVAQHEEAIAQIEQCFATVSPIEDASVLDNFYETRATVYLKANTVTKNKYQEQLFDTLVRADARKLALDEDPQFASIMKTPAYLNFKKEFKNDRKNGSRKTTDNQEST
;
A
#
# COMPACT_ATOMS: atom_id res chain seq x y z
N MET A 1 -4.68 -5.50 28.13
CA MET A 1 -4.46 -5.72 26.68
C MET A 1 -5.45 -4.86 25.92
N ASN A 2 -5.04 -3.68 25.45
CA ASN A 2 -5.91 -2.71 24.78
C ASN A 2 -5.87 -2.93 23.26
N THR A 3 -6.86 -3.64 22.73
CA THR A 3 -7.06 -3.97 21.30
C THR A 3 -7.84 -2.89 20.55
N LYS A 4 -7.55 -1.62 20.79
CA LYS A 4 -8.12 -0.50 20.03
C LYS A 4 -7.00 0.43 19.55
N ARG A 5 -6.22 -0.02 18.57
CA ARG A 5 -5.47 0.87 17.69
C ARG A 5 -6.06 0.67 16.30
N PHE A 6 -6.68 1.74 15.79
CA PHE A 6 -7.26 1.84 14.46
C PHE A 6 -6.14 1.71 13.42
N LEU A 7 -5.77 0.49 13.05
CA LEU A 7 -5.09 0.25 11.78
C LEU A 7 -6.14 0.44 10.69
N SER A 8 -6.23 1.67 10.20
CA SER A 8 -7.00 2.03 9.01
C SER A 8 -6.33 1.43 7.77
N LEU A 9 -6.41 0.11 7.62
CA LEU A 9 -6.15 -0.61 6.37
C LEU A 9 -7.43 -0.71 5.54
N ILE A 10 -8.23 0.36 5.47
CA ILE A 10 -9.43 0.39 4.63
C ILE A 10 -9.08 1.07 3.32
N PHE A 11 -8.81 0.28 2.28
CA PHE A 11 -9.03 0.71 0.91
C PHE A 11 -10.42 0.22 0.48
N LEU A 12 -11.41 1.08 0.71
CA LEU A 12 -12.59 1.21 -0.14
C LEU A 12 -12.40 2.52 -0.92
N ALA A 13 -11.32 2.61 -1.71
CA ALA A 13 -11.38 3.55 -2.82
C ALA A 13 -12.45 3.02 -3.76
N ALA A 14 -13.43 3.86 -4.06
CA ALA A 14 -14.51 3.57 -4.99
C ALA A 14 -13.93 3.05 -6.30
N LEU A 15 -13.93 1.73 -6.47
CA LEU A 15 -13.73 1.08 -7.76
C LEU A 15 -15.00 1.30 -8.58
N ALA A 16 -15.19 2.52 -9.08
CA ALA A 16 -15.97 2.70 -10.29
C ALA A 16 -15.21 1.95 -11.37
N SER A 17 -15.68 0.73 -11.68
CA SER A 17 -15.12 -0.08 -12.76
C SER A 17 -15.15 0.74 -14.05
N PRO A 18 -14.03 0.93 -14.76
CA PRO A 18 -14.13 1.13 -16.19
C PRO A 18 -14.74 -0.17 -16.71
N ALA A 19 -15.92 -0.09 -17.31
CA ALA A 19 -16.44 -1.22 -18.07
C ALA A 19 -15.34 -1.66 -19.05
N LEU A 20 -14.91 -2.92 -18.94
CA LEU A 20 -14.08 -3.55 -19.97
C LEU A 20 -14.81 -3.33 -21.30
N ALA A 21 -14.20 -2.54 -22.19
CA ALA A 21 -14.81 -2.14 -23.44
C ALA A 21 -14.99 -3.38 -24.32
N ALA A 22 -16.23 -3.88 -24.41
CA ALA A 22 -16.60 -4.97 -25.29
C ALA A 22 -16.65 -4.47 -26.75
N GLY A 23 -15.63 -4.82 -27.54
CA GLY A 23 -15.71 -4.82 -29.00
C GLY A 23 -16.51 -6.04 -29.50
N ALA A 24 -17.31 -5.85 -30.55
CA ALA A 24 -18.17 -6.86 -31.16
C ALA A 24 -17.40 -8.12 -31.65
N PRO A 25 -18.03 -9.32 -31.68
CA PRO A 25 -17.29 -10.57 -31.78
C PRO A 25 -16.92 -10.90 -33.24
N ALA A 26 -15.61 -10.99 -33.50
CA ALA A 26 -15.09 -11.90 -34.51
C ALA A 26 -15.08 -13.32 -33.92
N ALA A 27 -15.27 -14.36 -34.74
CA ALA A 27 -15.29 -15.74 -34.28
C ALA A 27 -14.00 -16.07 -33.49
N ALA A 28 -14.15 -16.27 -32.18
CA ALA A 28 -13.03 -16.51 -31.27
C ALA A 28 -12.38 -17.87 -31.54
N THR A 29 -11.04 -17.91 -31.55
CA THR A 29 -10.29 -19.16 -31.49
C THR A 29 -10.60 -19.90 -30.17
N PRO A 30 -10.40 -21.23 -30.09
CA PRO A 30 -10.66 -21.99 -28.86
C PRO A 30 -9.97 -21.41 -27.62
N ASP A 31 -8.75 -20.88 -27.79
CA ASP A 31 -7.98 -20.25 -26.72
C ASP A 31 -8.59 -18.92 -26.27
N ALA A 32 -9.01 -18.05 -27.21
CA ALA A 32 -9.67 -16.78 -26.88
C ALA A 32 -11.04 -16.98 -26.23
N LYS A 33 -11.74 -18.08 -26.56
CA LYS A 33 -13.00 -18.44 -25.88
C LYS A 33 -12.74 -18.93 -24.45
N ALA A 34 -11.73 -19.76 -24.24
CA ALA A 34 -11.37 -20.24 -22.90
C ALA A 34 -10.90 -19.11 -21.99
N GLU A 35 -10.16 -18.14 -22.53
CA GLU A 35 -9.75 -16.91 -21.84
C GLU A 35 -10.96 -16.04 -21.47
N ALA A 36 -11.86 -15.76 -22.41
CA ALA A 36 -13.09 -15.01 -22.15
C ALA A 36 -14.00 -15.69 -21.11
N ASP A 37 -14.09 -17.02 -21.13
CA ASP A 37 -14.82 -17.81 -20.14
C ASP A 37 -14.15 -17.71 -18.75
N PHE A 38 -12.82 -17.63 -18.68
CA PHE A 38 -12.09 -17.41 -17.44
C PHE A 38 -12.28 -16.00 -16.90
N ASP A 39 -12.20 -14.96 -17.72
CA ASP A 39 -12.39 -13.57 -17.29
C ASP A 39 -13.80 -13.35 -16.72
N ALA A 40 -14.82 -13.90 -17.37
CA ALA A 40 -16.20 -13.84 -16.85
C ALA A 40 -16.35 -14.57 -15.50
N TYR A 41 -15.69 -15.71 -15.35
CA TYR A 41 -15.62 -16.42 -14.07
C TYR A 41 -14.90 -15.60 -13.00
N PHE A 42 -13.74 -15.03 -13.33
CA PHE A 42 -12.93 -14.22 -12.45
C PHE A 42 -13.72 -13.00 -11.94
N ASP A 43 -14.33 -12.24 -12.85
CA ASP A 43 -15.13 -11.07 -12.53
C ASP A 43 -16.30 -11.39 -11.60
N THR A 44 -17.01 -12.48 -11.88
CA THR A 44 -18.14 -12.92 -11.05
C THR A 44 -17.70 -13.23 -9.62
N ARG A 45 -16.58 -13.94 -9.48
CA ARG A 45 -16.03 -14.34 -8.19
C ARG A 45 -15.42 -13.17 -7.44
N MET A 46 -14.72 -12.27 -8.12
CA MET A 46 -14.17 -11.07 -7.51
C MET A 46 -15.25 -10.10 -7.05
N LYS A 47 -16.36 -9.94 -7.79
CA LYS A 47 -17.52 -9.16 -7.32
C LYS A 47 -18.13 -9.77 -6.05
N ALA A 48 -18.23 -11.09 -5.97
CA ALA A 48 -18.69 -11.78 -4.76
C ALA A 48 -17.73 -11.57 -3.58
N ALA A 49 -16.41 -11.64 -3.81
CA ALA A 49 -15.39 -11.36 -2.81
C ALA A 49 -15.43 -9.90 -2.34
N GLN A 50 -15.58 -8.93 -3.26
CA GLN A 50 -15.76 -7.50 -2.94
C GLN A 50 -16.98 -7.25 -2.07
N LYS A 51 -18.12 -7.85 -2.41
CA LYS A 51 -19.33 -7.76 -1.59
C LYS A 51 -19.08 -8.33 -0.18
N ALA A 52 -18.52 -9.53 -0.09
CA ALA A 52 -18.20 -10.16 1.20
C ALA A 52 -17.19 -9.32 2.02
N MET A 53 -16.22 -8.68 1.35
CA MET A 53 -15.26 -7.78 1.98
C MET A 53 -15.96 -6.57 2.62
N SER A 54 -16.87 -5.93 1.88
CA SER A 54 -17.62 -4.77 2.36
C SER A 54 -18.54 -5.11 3.56
N GLU A 55 -19.04 -6.35 3.59
CA GLU A 55 -19.85 -6.90 4.67
C GLU A 55 -19.02 -7.49 5.82
N LYS A 56 -17.68 -7.38 5.77
CA LYS A 56 -16.73 -7.94 6.75
C LYS A 56 -16.85 -9.45 6.93
N ARG A 57 -17.34 -10.18 5.92
CA ARG A 57 -17.44 -11.64 5.90
C ARG A 57 -16.12 -12.27 5.46
N TYR A 58 -15.05 -12.05 6.23
CA TYR A 58 -13.67 -12.38 5.82
C TYR A 58 -13.43 -13.87 5.56
N ALA A 59 -14.11 -14.77 6.27
CA ALA A 59 -14.06 -16.20 5.97
C ALA A 59 -14.56 -16.51 4.55
N SER A 60 -15.63 -15.85 4.12
CA SER A 60 -16.17 -15.99 2.76
C SER A 60 -15.23 -15.36 1.72
N VAL A 61 -14.61 -14.22 2.03
CA VAL A 61 -13.57 -13.64 1.17
C VAL A 61 -12.42 -14.63 0.97
N ARG A 62 -11.90 -15.21 2.06
CA ARG A 62 -10.80 -16.18 2.05
C ARG A 62 -11.13 -17.38 1.16
N GLU A 63 -12.33 -17.94 1.26
CA GLU A 63 -12.77 -19.04 0.38
C GLU A 63 -12.73 -18.65 -1.10
N GLN A 64 -13.32 -17.50 -1.46
CA GLN A 64 -13.38 -17.04 -2.85
C GLN A 64 -11.98 -16.77 -3.42
N VAL A 65 -11.10 -16.11 -2.66
CA VAL A 65 -9.75 -15.78 -3.16
C VAL A 65 -8.83 -16.98 -3.24
N LEU A 66 -8.98 -17.99 -2.38
CA LEU A 66 -8.22 -19.24 -2.50
C LEU A 66 -8.67 -20.06 -3.71
N GLU A 67 -9.97 -20.06 -4.02
CA GLU A 67 -10.48 -20.65 -5.26
C GLU A 67 -9.92 -19.92 -6.49
N LEU A 68 -9.96 -18.59 -6.49
CA LEU A 68 -9.42 -17.77 -7.58
C LEU A 68 -7.91 -17.93 -7.73
N GLU A 69 -7.15 -17.95 -6.64
CA GLU A 69 -5.70 -18.18 -6.68
C GLU A 69 -5.39 -19.55 -7.31
N LYS A 70 -6.15 -20.59 -6.94
CA LYS A 70 -5.98 -21.93 -7.52
C LYS A 70 -6.32 -21.95 -9.02
N ALA A 71 -7.33 -21.20 -9.44
CA ALA A 71 -7.72 -21.09 -10.83
C ALA A 71 -6.67 -20.32 -11.65
N LEU A 72 -6.20 -19.17 -11.15
CA LEU A 72 -5.13 -18.38 -11.76
C LEU A 72 -3.84 -19.18 -11.92
N LYS A 73 -3.40 -19.96 -10.93
CA LYS A 73 -2.21 -20.83 -11.06
C LYS A 73 -2.29 -21.82 -12.21
N ARG A 74 -3.49 -22.17 -12.67
CA ARG A 74 -3.69 -23.13 -13.78
C ARG A 74 -3.66 -22.44 -15.14
N VAL A 75 -4.24 -21.25 -15.24
CA VAL A 75 -4.39 -20.53 -16.52
C VAL A 75 -3.25 -19.53 -16.77
N ASP A 76 -2.66 -18.99 -15.71
CA ASP A 76 -1.56 -18.04 -15.73
C ASP A 76 -0.49 -18.40 -14.67
N PRO A 77 0.25 -19.52 -14.86
CA PRO A 77 1.24 -20.01 -13.91
C PRO A 77 2.47 -19.09 -13.79
N ASP A 78 2.77 -18.31 -14.83
CA ASP A 78 3.94 -17.43 -14.90
C ASP A 78 3.64 -15.99 -14.44
N TYR A 79 2.43 -15.74 -13.96
CA TYR A 79 2.00 -14.44 -13.43
C TYR A 79 2.01 -13.32 -14.48
N GLY A 80 1.61 -13.60 -15.72
CA GLY A 80 1.44 -12.61 -16.79
C GLY A 80 0.34 -11.60 -16.46
N GLU A 81 -0.79 -12.06 -15.90
CA GLU A 81 -1.97 -11.23 -15.62
C GLU A 81 -1.85 -10.50 -14.28
N LYS A 82 -0.92 -9.52 -14.23
CA LYS A 82 -0.55 -8.82 -12.98
C LYS A 82 -1.72 -8.18 -12.25
N SER A 83 -2.71 -7.66 -12.97
CA SER A 83 -3.89 -7.00 -12.37
C SER A 83 -4.81 -8.01 -11.68
N GLN A 84 -5.07 -9.16 -12.30
CA GLN A 84 -5.88 -10.22 -11.68
C GLN A 84 -5.18 -10.81 -10.46
N TRP A 85 -3.88 -11.06 -10.57
CA TRP A 85 -3.05 -11.50 -9.44
C TRP A 85 -3.03 -10.48 -8.30
N ALA A 86 -2.94 -9.18 -8.60
CA ALA A 86 -2.98 -8.13 -7.60
C ALA A 86 -4.29 -8.14 -6.80
N TYR A 87 -5.45 -8.25 -7.45
CA TYR A 87 -6.73 -8.35 -6.76
C TYR A 87 -6.80 -9.54 -5.80
N VAL A 88 -6.45 -10.74 -6.28
CA VAL A 88 -6.54 -11.97 -5.50
C VAL A 88 -5.60 -11.92 -4.30
N LEU A 89 -4.35 -11.53 -4.52
CA LEU A 89 -3.32 -11.50 -3.48
C LEU A 89 -3.58 -10.40 -2.45
N ASP A 90 -4.12 -9.25 -2.87
CA ASP A 90 -4.47 -8.15 -1.98
C ASP A 90 -5.65 -8.52 -1.05
N PHE A 91 -6.70 -9.12 -1.62
CA PHE A 91 -7.84 -9.57 -0.83
C PHE A 91 -7.45 -10.72 0.11
N LYS A 92 -6.58 -11.63 -0.34
CA LYS A 92 -6.05 -12.72 0.48
C LYS A 92 -5.29 -12.19 1.69
N ARG A 93 -4.31 -11.29 1.51
CA ARG A 93 -3.55 -10.74 2.67
C ARG A 93 -4.48 -10.06 3.67
N PHE A 94 -5.49 -9.35 3.19
CA PHE A 94 -6.36 -8.55 4.03
C PHE A 94 -7.34 -9.43 4.81
N ALA A 95 -7.99 -10.39 4.15
CA ALA A 95 -8.87 -11.34 4.82
C ALA A 95 -8.12 -12.16 5.89
N LEU A 96 -6.90 -12.64 5.59
CA LEU A 96 -6.08 -13.37 6.57
C LEU A 96 -5.73 -12.50 7.78
N TYR A 97 -5.35 -11.23 7.55
CA TYR A 97 -5.03 -10.30 8.62
C TYR A 97 -6.24 -10.04 9.53
N GLU A 98 -7.40 -9.72 8.96
CA GLU A 98 -8.63 -9.46 9.72
C GLU A 98 -9.14 -10.69 10.47
N MET A 99 -8.80 -11.89 10.02
CA MET A 99 -9.10 -13.15 10.71
C MET A 99 -8.09 -13.49 11.83
N GLY A 100 -7.07 -12.66 12.04
CA GLY A 100 -6.00 -12.90 13.03
C GLY A 100 -4.96 -13.92 12.58
N GLU A 101 -4.96 -14.34 11.32
CA GLU A 101 -3.99 -15.27 10.75
C GLU A 101 -2.72 -14.53 10.29
N GLN A 102 -2.06 -13.87 11.25
CA GLN A 102 -0.99 -12.90 11.02
C GLN A 102 0.18 -13.47 10.18
N GLU A 103 0.68 -14.64 10.55
CA GLU A 103 1.80 -15.28 9.84
C GLU A 103 1.45 -15.61 8.39
N ALA A 104 0.21 -16.07 8.15
CA ALA A 104 -0.27 -16.37 6.80
C ALA A 104 -0.44 -15.09 5.97
N ALA A 105 -0.94 -14.00 6.57
CA ALA A 105 -1.03 -12.70 5.92
C ALA A 105 0.36 -12.17 5.51
N VAL A 106 1.34 -12.26 6.42
CA VAL A 106 2.74 -11.88 6.15
C VAL A 106 3.36 -12.75 5.06
N ALA A 107 3.15 -14.07 5.09
CA ALA A 107 3.61 -14.97 4.03
C ALA A 107 2.99 -14.61 2.68
N SER A 108 1.69 -14.27 2.65
CA SER A 108 1.01 -13.77 1.46
C SER A 108 1.65 -12.49 0.96
N CYS A 109 1.98 -11.53 1.83
CA CYS A 109 2.66 -10.29 1.42
C CYS A 109 4.03 -10.55 0.79
N ARG A 110 4.83 -11.47 1.36
CA ARG A 110 6.13 -11.88 0.77
C ARG A 110 5.95 -12.48 -0.63
N GLN A 111 4.93 -13.30 -0.82
CA GLN A 111 4.57 -13.82 -2.14
C GLN A 111 4.19 -12.68 -3.09
N THR A 112 3.32 -11.76 -2.67
CA THR A 112 2.83 -10.66 -3.49
C THR A 112 3.95 -9.75 -3.98
N VAL A 113 4.86 -9.32 -3.12
CA VAL A 113 5.95 -8.42 -3.54
C VAL A 113 6.92 -9.09 -4.52
N LYS A 114 7.05 -10.43 -4.47
CA LYS A 114 7.84 -11.22 -5.43
C LYS A 114 7.10 -11.41 -6.76
N VAL A 115 5.85 -11.85 -6.70
CA VAL A 115 5.01 -12.12 -7.88
C VAL A 115 4.74 -10.86 -8.68
N LEU A 116 4.48 -9.78 -7.97
CA LEU A 116 4.27 -8.47 -8.54
C LEU A 116 5.59 -7.68 -8.58
N ALA A 117 6.78 -8.29 -8.67
CA ALA A 117 8.03 -7.51 -8.73
C ALA A 117 8.01 -6.49 -9.89
N PRO A 118 8.70 -5.34 -9.76
CA PRO A 118 8.61 -4.27 -10.72
C PRO A 118 9.52 -4.63 -11.88
N ASN A 119 8.95 -5.06 -13.00
CA ASN A 119 9.76 -5.19 -14.21
C ASN A 119 9.29 -4.31 -15.35
N ASP A 120 8.00 -4.14 -15.66
CA ASP A 120 7.63 -3.37 -16.87
C ASP A 120 6.23 -2.72 -16.84
N TRP A 121 5.65 -2.40 -15.67
CA TRP A 121 4.27 -1.89 -15.69
C TRP A 121 4.24 -0.42 -16.11
N PRO A 122 3.52 -0.10 -17.20
CA PRO A 122 3.29 1.28 -17.60
C PRO A 122 2.67 2.11 -16.47
N TYR A 123 2.90 3.42 -16.54
CA TYR A 123 2.10 4.40 -15.81
C TYR A 123 0.71 4.54 -16.47
N LEU A 124 -0.04 3.44 -16.48
CA LEU A 124 -1.44 3.36 -16.88
C LEU A 124 -2.31 3.08 -15.65
N ALA A 125 -3.56 3.54 -15.70
CA ALA A 125 -4.50 3.44 -14.59
C ALA A 125 -4.83 1.99 -14.22
N GLU A 126 -4.84 1.08 -15.21
CA GLU A 126 -5.07 -0.35 -15.01
C GLU A 126 -4.04 -1.01 -14.08
N PHE A 127 -2.81 -0.50 -14.01
CA PHE A 127 -1.77 -0.99 -13.10
C PHE A 127 -1.80 -0.33 -11.72
N ASN A 128 -2.73 0.59 -11.44
CA ASN A 128 -2.87 1.18 -10.11
C ASN A 128 -3.22 0.11 -9.06
N VAL A 129 -4.00 -0.92 -9.41
CA VAL A 129 -4.29 -2.03 -8.50
C VAL A 129 -3.02 -2.79 -8.11
N VAL A 130 -2.09 -2.95 -9.05
CA VAL A 130 -0.84 -3.66 -8.82
C VAL A 130 0.07 -2.86 -7.90
N ARG A 131 0.19 -1.55 -8.13
CA ARG A 131 0.92 -0.63 -7.23
C ARG A 131 0.28 -0.58 -5.84
N ALA A 132 -1.05 -0.50 -5.75
CA ALA A 132 -1.77 -0.47 -4.49
C ALA A 132 -1.54 -1.75 -3.66
N ALA A 133 -1.69 -2.93 -4.29
CA ALA A 133 -1.46 -4.22 -3.63
C ALA A 133 -0.05 -4.32 -3.07
N ARG A 134 0.95 -3.88 -3.86
CA ARG A 134 2.35 -3.84 -3.41
C ARG A 134 2.62 -2.87 -2.29
N ARG A 135 2.12 -1.64 -2.38
CA ARG A 135 2.25 -0.64 -1.31
C ARG A 135 1.74 -1.23 0.00
N ALA A 136 0.55 -1.81 -0.03
CA ALA A 136 -0.04 -2.39 1.16
C ALA A 136 0.73 -3.62 1.70
N CYS A 137 1.29 -4.45 0.82
CA CYS A 137 2.17 -5.55 1.24
C CYS A 137 3.47 -5.06 1.87
N HIS A 138 4.16 -4.11 1.25
CA HIS A 138 5.37 -3.50 1.81
C HIS A 138 5.09 -2.82 3.15
N ASN A 139 3.95 -2.14 3.28
CA ASN A 139 3.50 -1.55 4.54
C ASN A 139 3.30 -2.59 5.65
N MET A 140 2.56 -3.67 5.36
CA MET A 140 2.35 -4.76 6.33
C MET A 140 3.66 -5.42 6.73
N LEU A 141 4.55 -5.70 5.76
CA LEU A 141 5.87 -6.26 6.06
C LEU A 141 6.68 -5.35 6.96
N ALA A 142 6.71 -4.04 6.69
CA ALA A 142 7.40 -3.06 7.52
C ALA A 142 6.85 -3.02 8.96
N TYR A 143 5.52 -2.98 9.10
CA TYR A 143 4.87 -2.94 10.40
C TYR A 143 5.20 -4.18 11.23
N GLU A 144 5.02 -5.37 10.66
CA GLU A 144 5.21 -6.65 11.34
C GLU A 144 6.69 -6.91 11.67
N GLN A 145 7.61 -6.62 10.75
CA GLN A 145 9.05 -6.72 11.03
C GLN A 145 9.47 -5.77 12.14
N SER A 146 8.97 -4.53 12.13
CA SER A 146 9.26 -3.54 13.16
C SER A 146 8.60 -3.87 14.51
N ALA A 147 7.52 -4.67 14.53
CA ALA A 147 6.89 -5.13 15.76
C ALA A 147 7.78 -6.07 16.57
N VAL A 148 8.59 -6.90 15.90
CA VAL A 148 9.42 -7.93 16.54
C VAL A 148 10.93 -7.63 16.46
N ALA A 149 11.32 -6.55 15.81
CA ALA A 149 12.72 -6.15 15.69
C ALA A 149 13.33 -5.81 17.06
N THR A 150 14.52 -6.35 17.30
CA THR A 150 15.31 -6.14 18.54
C THR A 150 16.73 -5.65 18.24
N THR A 151 17.14 -5.66 16.97
CA THR A 151 18.47 -5.26 16.51
C THR A 151 18.37 -4.15 15.48
N VAL A 152 19.46 -3.38 15.33
CA VAL A 152 19.56 -2.32 14.31
C VAL A 152 19.26 -2.86 12.91
N ALA A 153 19.86 -4.00 12.54
CA ALA A 153 19.66 -4.62 11.23
C ALA A 153 18.18 -4.97 10.94
N GLN A 154 17.46 -5.53 11.93
CA GLN A 154 16.03 -5.83 11.77
C GLN A 154 15.17 -4.57 11.61
N HIS A 155 15.51 -3.48 12.29
CA HIS A 155 14.84 -2.20 12.08
C HIS A 155 15.17 -1.62 10.69
N GLU A 156 16.39 -1.78 10.21
CA GLU A 156 16.79 -1.36 8.86
C GLU A 156 16.07 -2.17 7.76
N GLU A 157 15.82 -3.45 7.97
CA GLU A 157 14.98 -4.26 7.09
C GLU A 157 13.54 -3.74 7.04
N ALA A 158 12.95 -3.39 8.19
CA ALA A 158 11.61 -2.80 8.24
C ALA A 158 11.56 -1.42 7.58
N ILE A 159 12.62 -0.60 7.74
CA ILE A 159 12.77 0.68 7.05
C ILE A 159 12.82 0.45 5.53
N ALA A 160 13.60 -0.52 5.06
CA ALA A 160 13.67 -0.82 3.63
C ALA A 160 12.29 -1.18 3.05
N GLN A 161 11.46 -1.93 3.79
CA GLN A 161 10.10 -2.22 3.36
C GLN A 161 9.23 -0.97 3.26
N ILE A 162 9.22 -0.10 4.28
CA ILE A 162 8.36 1.08 4.23
C ILE A 162 8.82 2.09 3.18
N GLU A 163 10.11 2.18 2.90
CA GLU A 163 10.61 3.02 1.80
C GLU A 163 10.19 2.45 0.42
N GLN A 164 10.16 1.12 0.24
CA GLN A 164 9.59 0.51 -0.96
C GLN A 164 8.08 0.80 -1.10
N CYS A 165 7.33 0.84 0.01
CA CYS A 165 5.93 1.27 0.00
C CYS A 165 5.80 2.71 -0.54
N PHE A 166 6.60 3.66 -0.04
CA PHE A 166 6.54 5.06 -0.48
C PHE A 166 7.10 5.28 -1.88
N ALA A 167 7.99 4.41 -2.36
CA ALA A 167 8.52 4.44 -3.73
C ALA A 167 7.57 3.83 -4.77
N THR A 168 6.62 2.98 -4.36
CA THR A 168 5.68 2.31 -5.27
C THR A 168 4.52 3.24 -5.64
N VAL A 169 4.79 4.29 -6.40
CA VAL A 169 3.81 5.30 -6.85
C VAL A 169 3.99 5.61 -8.33
N SER A 170 2.94 6.08 -8.98
CA SER A 170 2.96 6.62 -10.33
C SER A 170 2.69 8.13 -10.35
N PRO A 171 3.29 8.90 -11.28
CA PRO A 171 2.95 10.32 -11.48
C PRO A 171 1.47 10.60 -11.76
N ILE A 172 0.71 9.59 -12.22
CA ILE A 172 -0.73 9.71 -12.50
C ILE A 172 -1.61 9.47 -11.26
N GLU A 173 -1.05 8.94 -10.18
CA GLU A 173 -1.77 8.71 -8.92
C GLU A 173 -1.78 9.99 -8.09
N ASP A 174 -2.92 10.29 -7.46
CA ASP A 174 -2.96 11.37 -6.48
C ASP A 174 -2.08 11.03 -5.27
N ALA A 175 -1.41 12.04 -4.72
CA ALA A 175 -0.47 11.82 -3.63
C ALA A 175 -1.15 11.32 -2.33
N SER A 176 -2.47 11.36 -2.22
CA SER A 176 -3.24 10.78 -1.11
C SER A 176 -3.22 9.25 -1.07
N VAL A 177 -2.79 8.57 -2.15
CA VAL A 177 -2.61 7.10 -2.12
C VAL A 177 -1.61 6.63 -1.06
N LEU A 178 -0.78 7.56 -0.53
CA LEU A 178 0.19 7.31 0.53
C LEU A 178 -0.32 7.61 1.94
N ASP A 179 -1.46 8.28 2.09
CA ASP A 179 -1.92 8.83 3.38
C ASP A 179 -2.06 7.76 4.45
N ASN A 180 -2.61 6.59 4.10
CA ASN A 180 -2.80 5.47 5.02
C ASN A 180 -1.49 4.81 5.51
N PHE A 181 -0.33 5.17 4.94
CA PHE A 181 0.95 4.52 5.27
C PHE A 181 1.87 5.39 6.15
N TYR A 182 1.50 6.65 6.39
CA TYR A 182 2.31 7.55 7.23
C TYR A 182 2.43 7.09 8.68
N GLU A 183 1.38 6.49 9.25
CA GLU A 183 1.43 5.95 10.62
C GLU A 183 2.49 4.84 10.74
N THR A 184 2.53 3.92 9.78
CA THR A 184 3.52 2.83 9.77
C THR A 184 4.92 3.40 9.58
N ARG A 185 5.11 4.35 8.66
CA ARG A 185 6.42 5.00 8.45
C ARG A 185 6.92 5.72 9.70
N ALA A 186 6.06 6.49 10.37
CA ALA A 186 6.41 7.16 11.61
C ALA A 186 6.75 6.13 12.71
N THR A 187 5.97 5.07 12.82
CA THR A 187 6.18 3.98 13.81
C THR A 187 7.53 3.29 13.60
N VAL A 188 7.86 2.95 12.36
CA VAL A 188 9.11 2.26 12.01
C VAL A 188 10.32 3.11 12.38
N TYR A 189 10.33 4.40 12.02
CA TYR A 189 11.42 5.30 12.38
C TYR A 189 11.51 5.57 13.87
N LEU A 190 10.38 5.75 14.56
CA LEU A 190 10.35 5.93 16.00
C LEU A 190 10.99 4.75 16.72
N LYS A 191 10.61 3.52 16.36
CA LYS A 191 11.20 2.31 16.95
C LYS A 191 12.68 2.17 16.63
N ALA A 192 13.10 2.42 15.38
CA ALA A 192 14.51 2.37 15.00
C ALA A 192 15.36 3.37 15.79
N ASN A 193 14.84 4.57 16.10
CA ASN A 193 15.56 5.57 16.90
C ASN A 193 15.90 5.10 18.32
N THR A 194 15.08 4.21 18.90
CA THR A 194 15.32 3.67 20.25
C THR A 194 16.62 2.85 20.35
N VAL A 195 17.02 2.19 19.27
CA VAL A 195 18.23 1.35 19.21
C VAL A 195 19.39 2.01 18.47
N THR A 196 19.12 2.98 17.59
CA THR A 196 20.14 3.64 16.76
C THR A 196 20.62 4.98 17.31
N LYS A 197 20.16 5.37 18.51
CA LYS A 197 20.49 6.67 19.14
C LYS A 197 20.14 7.85 18.21
N ASN A 198 18.90 7.86 17.72
CA ASN A 198 18.34 8.95 16.91
C ASN A 198 18.92 9.10 15.48
N LYS A 199 19.54 8.06 14.92
CA LYS A 199 20.03 8.06 13.51
C LYS A 199 18.93 8.43 12.50
N TYR A 200 17.69 8.05 12.76
CA TYR A 200 16.53 8.24 11.88
C TYR A 200 15.58 9.35 12.33
N GLN A 201 16.07 10.29 13.16
CA GLN A 201 15.24 11.34 13.74
C GLN A 201 14.70 12.30 12.69
N GLU A 202 15.52 12.63 11.69
CA GLU A 202 15.14 13.53 10.61
C GLU A 202 14.02 12.93 9.75
N GLN A 203 14.11 11.65 9.41
CA GLN A 203 13.09 10.93 8.64
C GLN A 203 11.77 10.81 9.42
N LEU A 204 11.85 10.60 10.73
CA LEU A 204 10.66 10.64 11.60
C LEU A 204 10.02 12.04 11.57
N PHE A 205 10.80 13.11 11.70
CA PHE A 205 10.30 14.47 11.66
C PHE A 205 9.70 14.84 10.30
N ASP A 206 10.37 14.51 9.19
CA ASP A 206 9.85 14.71 7.83
C ASP A 206 8.51 13.97 7.66
N THR A 207 8.42 12.73 8.12
CA THR A 207 7.18 11.94 8.07
C THR A 207 6.05 12.63 8.84
N LEU A 208 6.29 13.04 10.09
CA LEU A 208 5.29 13.70 10.94
C LEU A 208 4.87 15.07 10.39
N VAL A 209 5.79 15.87 9.87
CA VAL A 209 5.48 17.18 9.28
C VAL A 209 4.63 17.03 8.02
N ARG A 210 4.94 16.04 7.17
CA ARG A 210 4.13 15.75 5.97
C ARG A 210 2.75 15.24 6.31
N ALA A 211 2.64 14.39 7.33
CA ALA A 211 1.36 13.91 7.83
C ALA A 211 0.49 15.06 8.39
N ASP A 212 1.08 15.94 9.20
CA ASP A 212 0.41 17.15 9.73
C ASP A 212 -0.04 18.09 8.60
N ALA A 213 0.79 18.31 7.58
CA ALA A 213 0.42 19.12 6.42
C ALA A 213 -0.76 18.52 5.62
N ARG A 214 -0.92 17.19 5.67
CA ARG A 214 -2.03 16.44 5.08
C ARG A 214 -3.21 16.26 6.03
N LYS A 215 -3.12 16.76 7.26
CA LYS A 215 -4.13 16.59 8.32
C LYS A 215 -4.43 15.11 8.64
N LEU A 216 -3.40 14.27 8.55
CA LEU A 216 -3.48 12.90 9.03
C LEU A 216 -3.33 12.96 10.55
N ALA A 217 -4.31 12.41 11.27
CA ALA A 217 -4.47 12.52 12.73
C ALA A 217 -3.42 11.71 13.53
N LEU A 218 -2.14 11.77 13.14
CA LEU A 218 -1.05 11.08 13.85
C LEU A 218 -0.81 11.67 15.24
N ASP A 219 -1.22 12.92 15.48
CA ASP A 219 -1.17 13.56 16.78
C ASP A 219 -2.20 13.02 17.78
N GLU A 220 -3.11 12.12 17.36
CA GLU A 220 -3.94 11.33 18.27
C GLU A 220 -3.16 10.22 18.97
N ASP A 221 -2.04 9.73 18.39
CA ASP A 221 -1.16 8.81 19.09
C ASP A 221 -0.30 9.57 20.13
N PRO A 222 -0.35 9.21 21.42
CA PRO A 222 0.36 9.94 22.46
C PRO A 222 1.87 10.02 22.26
N GLN A 223 2.48 9.01 21.62
CA GLN A 223 3.91 9.00 21.35
C GLN A 223 4.26 10.07 20.32
N PHE A 224 3.55 10.10 19.18
CA PHE A 224 3.76 11.12 18.15
C PHE A 224 3.38 12.51 18.66
N ALA A 225 2.28 12.65 19.40
CA ALA A 225 1.87 13.91 20.01
C ALA A 225 2.94 14.49 20.94
N SER A 226 3.62 13.65 21.73
CA SER A 226 4.70 14.07 22.62
C SER A 226 5.91 14.59 21.84
N ILE A 227 6.28 13.89 20.75
CA ILE A 227 7.39 14.26 19.87
C ILE A 227 7.09 15.58 19.16
N MET A 228 5.87 15.74 18.67
CA MET A 228 5.42 16.93 17.93
C MET A 228 5.37 18.21 18.78
N LYS A 229 5.52 18.09 20.10
CA LYS A 229 5.61 19.22 21.05
C LYS A 229 7.05 19.55 21.44
N THR A 230 8.04 18.75 21.02
CA THR A 230 9.44 18.99 21.36
C THR A 230 10.01 20.21 20.64
N PRO A 231 10.93 20.99 21.25
CA PRO A 231 11.59 22.11 20.58
C PRO A 231 12.30 21.69 19.29
N ALA A 232 12.93 20.52 19.27
CA ALA A 232 13.62 19.99 18.11
C ALA A 232 12.67 19.79 16.91
N TYR A 233 11.51 19.17 17.13
CA TYR A 233 10.50 19.01 16.09
C TYR A 233 9.94 20.36 15.62
N LEU A 234 9.62 21.27 16.55
CA LEU A 234 9.05 22.57 16.21
C LEU A 234 10.01 23.42 15.38
N ASN A 235 11.31 23.37 15.68
CA ASN A 235 12.36 23.99 14.87
C ASN A 235 12.43 23.38 13.48
N PHE A 236 12.48 22.05 13.38
CA PHE A 236 12.46 21.33 12.09
C PHE A 236 11.22 21.70 11.25
N LYS A 237 10.03 21.70 11.85
CA LYS A 237 8.77 22.08 11.18
C LYS A 237 8.81 23.52 10.65
N LYS A 238 9.47 24.44 11.36
CA LYS A 238 9.63 25.84 10.93
C LYS A 238 10.54 25.93 9.71
N GLU A 239 11.67 25.22 9.72
CA GLU A 239 12.62 25.15 8.60
C GLU A 239 11.98 24.55 7.36
N PHE A 240 11.30 23.41 7.50
CA PHE A 240 10.56 22.76 6.42
C PHE A 240 9.54 23.70 5.74
N LYS A 241 8.82 24.51 6.52
CA LYS A 241 7.86 25.50 5.98
C LYS A 241 8.56 26.61 5.21
N ASN A 242 9.75 27.05 5.64
CA ASN A 242 10.51 28.09 4.98
C ASN A 242 11.07 27.59 3.64
N ASP A 243 11.59 26.37 3.59
CA ASP A 243 12.12 25.76 2.37
C ASP A 243 11.03 25.58 1.32
N ARG A 244 9.83 25.14 1.73
CA ARG A 244 8.69 25.03 0.80
C ARG A 244 8.27 26.38 0.23
N LYS A 245 8.27 27.44 1.06
CA LYS A 245 7.96 28.80 0.61
C LYS A 245 9.02 29.34 -0.35
N ASN A 246 10.30 29.11 -0.07
CA ASN A 246 11.41 29.61 -0.88
C ASN A 246 11.57 28.81 -2.19
N GLY A 247 11.36 27.49 -2.16
CA GLY A 247 11.32 26.64 -3.35
C GLY A 247 10.17 27.01 -4.29
N SER A 248 8.98 27.33 -3.77
CA SER A 248 7.86 27.81 -4.57
C SER A 248 8.10 29.21 -5.16
N ARG A 249 8.90 30.07 -4.51
CA ARG A 249 9.23 31.42 -4.98
C ARG A 249 10.22 31.40 -6.14
N LYS A 250 11.21 30.49 -6.08
CA LYS A 250 12.18 30.30 -7.16
C LYS A 250 11.57 29.76 -8.46
N THR A 251 10.43 29.07 -8.39
CA THR A 251 9.71 28.59 -9.58
C THR A 251 8.78 29.64 -10.19
N THR A 252 8.31 30.63 -9.42
CA THR A 252 7.43 31.69 -9.94
C THR A 252 8.19 32.86 -10.56
N ASP A 253 9.44 33.11 -10.13
CA ASP A 253 10.23 34.24 -10.64
C ASP A 253 10.95 33.95 -11.98
N ASN A 254 10.79 32.74 -12.54
CA ASN A 254 11.39 32.33 -13.83
C ASN A 254 10.38 32.19 -14.98
N GLN A 255 9.13 32.67 -14.83
CA GLN A 255 8.14 32.70 -15.93
C GLN A 255 7.89 34.08 -16.55
N GLU A 256 8.68 35.10 -16.19
CA GLU A 256 8.69 36.38 -16.90
C GLU A 256 10.10 36.73 -17.35
N SER A 257 10.62 36.03 -18.36
CA SER A 257 11.62 36.52 -19.32
C SER A 257 12.00 35.41 -20.30
N THR A 258 11.24 35.30 -21.39
CA THR A 258 11.67 35.33 -22.81
C THR A 258 10.50 34.94 -23.70
#